data_AF-A0A392QWB5-F1
#
_entry.id   AF-A0A392QWB5-F1
#
_cell.length_a   1.000
_cell.length_b   1.000
_cell.length_c   1.000
_cell.angle_alpha   90.00
_cell.angle_beta   90.00
_cell.angle_gamma   90.00
#
_symmetry.space_group_name_H-M   'P 1'
#
loop_
_entity.id
_entity.type
_entity.pdbx_description
1 polymer ?
#
loop_
_entity_poly.entity_id
_entity_poly.type
_entity_poly.pdbx_seq_one_letter_code
_entity_poly.pdbx_strand_id
1 'polypeptide(L)'
;MLREGFEPDRYTFIGLLGACTHAGLVNEGRNYFYSMERVYGIVPQISHYGSMIDLLSRGGHLKEAFRLVRSMPVEPNVIIFGTLLGACRMHNDLELARAVCEHLLKSVPLDPGNFSLLSNIYARAGCWIDVANMRSQMKIKGGQ
;
A
#
# COMPACT_ATOMS: atom_id res chain seq x y z
N MET A 1 0.67 26.24 -14.90
CA MET A 1 0.52 26.12 -13.43
C MET A 1 1.49 27.02 -12.65
N LEU A 2 2.70 26.60 -12.25
CA LEU A 2 3.60 27.45 -11.43
C LEU A 2 4.02 28.76 -12.14
N ARG A 3 4.36 28.68 -13.44
CA ARG A 3 4.71 29.86 -14.27
C ARG A 3 3.52 30.80 -14.51
N GLU A 4 2.31 30.32 -14.28
CA GLU A 4 1.06 31.07 -14.43
C GLU A 4 0.55 31.57 -13.07
N GLY A 5 1.30 31.36 -11.98
CA GLY A 5 0.93 31.81 -10.63
C GLY A 5 -0.04 30.91 -9.88
N PHE A 6 -0.37 29.72 -10.39
CA PHE A 6 -1.21 28.76 -9.68
C PHE A 6 -0.39 27.91 -8.72
N GLU A 7 -0.78 27.92 -7.44
CA GLU A 7 -0.20 27.06 -6.42
C GLU A 7 -0.72 25.63 -6.56
N PRO A 8 0.17 24.61 -6.52
CA PRO A 8 -0.27 23.23 -6.49
C PRO A 8 -1.09 22.96 -5.22
N ASP A 9 -2.10 22.13 -5.35
CA ASP A 9 -2.89 21.62 -4.23
C ASP A 9 -2.79 20.10 -4.10
N ARG A 10 -3.50 19.53 -3.12
CA ARG A 10 -3.54 18.06 -2.93
C ARG A 10 -3.97 17.30 -4.19
N TYR A 11 -4.89 17.84 -4.99
CA TYR A 11 -5.37 17.14 -6.18
C TYR A 11 -4.35 17.16 -7.31
N THR A 12 -3.60 18.25 -7.42
CA THR A 12 -2.47 18.38 -8.33
C THR A 12 -1.45 17.27 -8.09
N PHE A 13 -1.10 17.02 -6.82
CA PHE A 13 -0.15 15.98 -6.48
C PHE A 13 -0.65 14.56 -6.72
N ILE A 14 -1.95 14.29 -6.56
CA ILE A 14 -2.54 13.00 -6.98
C ILE A 14 -2.33 12.81 -8.49
N GLY A 15 -2.59 13.84 -9.29
CA GLY A 15 -2.38 13.80 -10.74
C GLY A 15 -0.91 13.56 -11.12
N LEU A 16 0.02 14.29 -10.49
CA LEU A 16 1.46 14.13 -10.72
C LEU A 16 1.95 12.73 -10.34
N LEU A 17 1.55 12.22 -9.17
CA LEU A 17 1.95 10.89 -8.72
C LEU A 17 1.35 9.81 -9.62
N GLY A 18 0.07 9.94 -10.00
CA GLY A 18 -0.57 9.03 -10.95
C GLY A 18 0.15 9.00 -12.31
N ALA A 19 0.52 10.16 -12.85
CA ALA A 19 1.30 10.24 -14.08
C ALA A 19 2.68 9.55 -13.93
N CYS A 20 3.36 9.76 -12.81
CA CYS A 20 4.63 9.08 -12.52
C CYS A 20 4.44 7.55 -12.43
N THR A 21 3.38 7.08 -11.77
CA THR A 21 3.01 5.66 -11.68
C THR A 21 2.83 5.05 -13.07
N HIS A 22 2.09 5.70 -13.97
CA HIS A 22 1.88 5.21 -15.32
C HIS A 22 3.15 5.23 -16.19
N ALA A 23 3.98 6.25 -16.02
CA ALA A 23 5.23 6.41 -16.78
C ALA A 23 6.42 5.65 -16.18
N GLY A 24 6.28 5.04 -15.00
CA GLY A 24 7.37 4.37 -14.28
C GLY A 24 8.46 5.31 -13.76
N LEU A 25 8.14 6.60 -13.57
CA LEU A 25 9.11 7.63 -13.16
C LEU A 25 9.27 7.66 -11.63
N VAL A 26 9.95 6.65 -11.08
CA VAL A 26 10.05 6.45 -9.63
C VAL A 26 10.74 7.63 -8.92
N ASN A 27 11.85 8.12 -9.46
CA ASN A 27 12.60 9.22 -8.86
C ASN A 27 11.78 10.52 -8.84
N GLU A 28 11.01 10.76 -9.89
CA GLU A 28 10.21 11.98 -10.03
C GLU A 28 9.01 11.90 -9.08
N GLY A 29 8.40 10.73 -8.96
CA GLY A 29 7.38 10.46 -7.95
C GLY A 29 7.89 10.69 -6.52
N ARG A 30 9.11 10.24 -6.18
CA ARG A 30 9.73 10.55 -4.87
C ARG A 30 9.86 12.06 -4.67
N ASN A 31 10.40 12.76 -5.67
CA ASN A 31 10.61 14.19 -5.60
C ASN A 31 9.29 14.93 -5.38
N TYR A 32 8.26 14.60 -6.16
CA TYR A 32 6.93 15.20 -5.99
C TYR A 32 6.33 14.87 -4.63
N PHE A 33 6.33 13.60 -4.23
CA PHE A 33 5.77 13.15 -2.94
C PHE A 33 6.39 13.90 -1.75
N TYR A 34 7.73 13.98 -1.68
CA TYR A 34 8.40 14.68 -0.58
C TYR A 34 8.32 16.20 -0.68
N SER A 35 8.19 16.76 -1.89
CA SER A 35 8.02 18.20 -2.06
C SER A 35 6.69 18.70 -1.50
N MET A 36 5.65 17.85 -1.47
CA MET A 36 4.33 18.22 -0.94
C MET A 36 4.43 18.91 0.41
N GLU A 37 5.07 18.24 1.38
CA GLU A 37 5.21 18.78 2.74
C GLU A 37 6.35 19.79 2.82
N ARG A 38 7.52 19.46 2.25
CA ARG A 38 8.75 20.26 2.43
C ARG A 38 8.73 21.61 1.73
N VAL A 39 8.02 21.72 0.61
CA VAL A 39 8.02 22.91 -0.25
C VAL A 39 6.66 23.59 -0.23
N TYR A 40 5.58 22.82 -0.25
CA TYR A 40 4.22 23.36 -0.39
C TYR A 40 3.39 23.29 0.91
N GLY A 41 3.91 22.71 2.00
CA GLY A 41 3.19 22.58 3.26
C GLY A 41 1.95 21.68 3.20
N ILE A 42 1.85 20.83 2.18
CA ILE A 42 0.70 19.93 1.94
C ILE A 42 0.99 18.59 2.58
N VAL A 43 0.19 18.23 3.59
CA VAL A 43 0.29 16.92 4.26
C VAL A 43 -0.21 15.81 3.34
N PRO A 44 0.58 14.77 3.05
CA PRO A 44 0.14 13.64 2.25
C PRO A 44 -1.05 12.90 2.90
N GLN A 45 -2.10 12.68 2.10
CA GLN A 45 -3.26 11.87 2.47
C GLN A 45 -3.18 10.44 1.93
N ILE A 46 -4.09 9.56 2.36
CA ILE A 46 -4.11 8.13 1.97
C ILE A 46 -4.05 7.89 0.45
N SER A 47 -4.65 8.78 -0.36
CA SER A 47 -4.58 8.72 -1.83
C SER A 47 -3.18 8.95 -2.39
N HIS A 48 -2.40 9.86 -1.80
CA HIS A 48 -1.02 10.13 -2.18
C HIS A 48 -0.12 8.97 -1.80
N TYR A 49 -0.28 8.43 -0.58
CA TYR A 49 0.42 7.22 -0.15
C TYR A 49 0.10 6.05 -1.08
N GLY A 50 -1.18 5.81 -1.39
CA GLY A 50 -1.59 4.75 -2.30
C GLY A 50 -0.93 4.87 -3.67
N SER A 51 -0.87 6.09 -4.23
CA SER A 51 -0.22 6.35 -5.52
C SER A 51 1.29 6.11 -5.47
N MET A 52 1.96 6.60 -4.43
CA MET A 52 3.40 6.43 -4.24
C MET A 52 3.79 4.96 -4.00
N ILE A 53 2.98 4.24 -3.23
CA ILE A 53 3.17 2.81 -2.98
C ILE A 53 2.97 2.01 -4.27
N ASP A 54 1.97 2.33 -5.09
CA ASP A 54 1.78 1.67 -6.40
C ASP A 54 2.97 1.91 -7.32
N LEU A 55 3.47 3.15 -7.40
CA LEU A 55 4.67 3.49 -8.16
C LEU A 55 5.90 2.68 -7.70
N LEU A 56 6.20 2.70 -6.40
CA LEU A 56 7.32 1.95 -5.84
C LEU A 56 7.16 0.45 -6.07
N SER A 57 5.94 -0.06 -5.91
CA SER A 57 5.63 -1.48 -6.05
C SER A 57 5.85 -1.96 -7.48
N ARG A 58 5.36 -1.23 -8.48
CA ARG A 58 5.58 -1.54 -9.91
C ARG A 58 7.03 -1.38 -10.34
N GLY A 59 7.75 -0.44 -9.73
CA GLY A 59 9.18 -0.24 -9.95
C GLY A 59 10.08 -1.28 -9.26
N GLY A 60 9.53 -2.29 -8.57
CA GLY A 60 10.31 -3.30 -7.85
C GLY A 60 10.95 -2.82 -6.54
N HIS A 61 10.61 -1.61 -6.07
CA HIS A 61 11.10 -1.03 -4.82
C HIS A 61 10.28 -1.49 -3.62
N LEU A 62 10.01 -2.79 -3.51
CA LEU A 62 9.01 -3.32 -2.57
C LEU A 62 9.35 -3.08 -1.10
N LYS A 63 10.62 -3.20 -0.71
CA LYS A 63 11.07 -2.90 0.66
C LYS A 63 10.83 -1.44 1.04
N GLU A 64 11.00 -0.52 0.09
CA GLU A 64 10.72 0.90 0.29
C GLU A 64 9.22 1.14 0.39
N ALA A 65 8.43 0.53 -0.49
CA ALA A 65 6.97 0.61 -0.45
C ALA A 65 6.42 0.11 0.90
N PHE A 66 6.96 -1.00 1.43
CA PHE A 66 6.53 -1.52 2.73
C PHE A 66 6.96 -0.63 3.91
N ARG A 67 8.17 -0.04 3.85
CA ARG A 67 8.57 0.98 4.84
C ARG A 67 7.63 2.19 4.82
N LEU A 68 7.23 2.63 3.62
CA LEU A 68 6.32 3.76 3.47
C LEU A 68 4.94 3.46 4.09
N VAL A 69 4.40 2.25 3.90
CA VAL A 69 3.18 1.79 4.59
C VAL A 69 3.32 1.88 6.10
N ARG A 70 4.42 1.40 6.66
CA ARG A 70 4.65 1.41 8.11
C ARG A 70 4.87 2.80 8.69
N SER A 71 5.26 3.77 7.87
CA SER A 71 5.43 5.17 8.28
C SER A 71 4.18 6.03 8.08
N MET A 72 3.09 5.46 7.54
CA MET A 72 1.87 6.24 7.32
C MET A 72 1.31 6.75 8.66
N PRO A 73 0.94 8.04 8.76
CA PRO A 73 0.30 8.60 9.95
C PRO A 73 -1.18 8.20 10.07
N VAL A 74 -1.69 7.46 9.08
CA VAL A 74 -3.07 6.98 8.98
C VAL A 74 -3.08 5.50 8.68
N GLU A 75 -4.12 4.80 9.11
CA GLU A 75 -4.24 3.34 8.89
C GLU A 75 -4.26 3.04 7.38
N PRO A 76 -3.36 2.16 6.89
CA PRO A 76 -3.37 1.76 5.50
C PRO A 76 -4.66 0.97 5.17
N ASN A 77 -5.27 1.25 4.02
CA ASN A 77 -6.47 0.53 3.61
C ASN A 77 -6.15 -0.79 2.88
N VAL A 78 -7.19 -1.61 2.67
CA VAL A 78 -7.12 -2.87 1.91
C VAL A 78 -6.45 -2.73 0.53
N ILE A 79 -6.67 -1.60 -0.14
CA ILE A 79 -6.16 -1.36 -1.50
C ILE A 79 -4.63 -1.30 -1.45
N ILE A 80 -4.06 -0.58 -0.48
CA ILE A 80 -2.62 -0.47 -0.29
C ILE A 80 -1.97 -1.84 -0.06
N PHE A 81 -2.54 -2.66 0.84
CA PHE A 81 -2.04 -4.01 1.09
C PHE A 81 -2.18 -4.92 -0.13
N GLY A 82 -3.31 -4.85 -0.84
CA GLY A 82 -3.55 -5.62 -2.06
C GLY A 82 -2.60 -5.25 -3.19
N THR A 83 -2.18 -3.98 -3.29
CA THR A 83 -1.16 -3.50 -4.23
C THR A 83 0.22 -4.07 -3.90
N LEU A 84 0.66 -3.94 -2.64
CA LEU A 84 1.95 -4.49 -2.18
C LEU A 84 2.04 -6.00 -2.40
N LEU A 85 1.02 -6.75 -2.00
CA LEU A 85 1.02 -8.21 -2.13
C LEU A 85 0.95 -8.67 -3.59
N GLY A 86 0.17 -7.96 -4.42
CA GLY A 86 0.17 -8.19 -5.86
C GLY A 86 1.55 -7.99 -6.47
N ALA A 87 2.28 -6.96 -6.04
CA ALA A 87 3.64 -6.70 -6.50
C ALA A 87 4.67 -7.70 -5.95
N CYS A 88 4.55 -8.13 -4.68
CA CYS A 88 5.38 -9.21 -4.14
C CYS A 88 5.24 -10.48 -5.00
N ARG A 89 4.02 -10.82 -5.42
CA ARG A 89 3.78 -11.93 -6.35
C ARG A 89 4.43 -11.68 -7.72
N MET A 90 4.27 -10.48 -8.28
CA MET A 90 4.87 -10.15 -9.59
C MET A 90 6.41 -10.22 -9.58
N HIS A 91 7.04 -9.85 -8.47
CA HIS A 91 8.51 -9.86 -8.32
C HIS A 91 9.05 -11.11 -7.62
N ASN A 92 8.19 -12.10 -7.33
CA ASN A 92 8.53 -13.33 -6.61
C ASN A 92 9.21 -13.11 -5.24
N ASP A 93 8.81 -12.06 -4.51
CA ASP A 93 9.31 -11.73 -3.17
C ASP A 93 8.36 -12.29 -2.09
N LEU A 94 8.46 -13.61 -1.87
CA LEU A 94 7.61 -14.32 -0.91
C LEU A 94 7.87 -13.89 0.54
N GLU A 95 9.11 -13.55 0.87
CA GLU A 95 9.50 -13.10 2.21
C GLU A 95 8.81 -11.79 2.56
N LEU A 96 8.80 -10.82 1.65
CA LEU A 96 8.08 -9.59 1.88
C LEU A 96 6.57 -9.80 1.87
N ALA A 97 6.05 -10.69 1.03
CA ALA A 97 4.63 -11.04 1.06
C ALA A 97 4.20 -11.54 2.45
N ARG A 98 5.00 -12.44 3.06
CA ARG A 98 4.78 -12.92 4.42
C ARG A 98 4.82 -11.78 5.44
N ALA A 99 5.82 -10.90 5.36
CA ALA A 99 5.94 -9.76 6.27
C ALA A 99 4.74 -8.78 6.18
N VAL A 100 4.23 -8.52 4.97
CA VAL A 100 3.04 -7.69 4.76
C VAL A 100 1.79 -8.36 5.35
N CYS A 101 1.63 -9.65 5.10
CA CYS A 101 0.54 -10.48 5.65
C CYS A 101 0.55 -10.51 7.18
N GLU A 102 1.70 -10.70 7.81
CA GLU A 102 1.87 -10.67 9.27
C GLU A 102 1.54 -9.29 9.87
N HIS A 103 1.98 -8.21 9.22
CA HIS A 103 1.65 -6.86 9.65
C HIS A 103 0.14 -6.62 9.59
N LEU A 104 -0.51 -7.05 8.51
CA LEU A 104 -1.96 -6.92 8.33
C LEU A 104 -2.76 -7.68 9.40
N LEU A 105 -2.33 -8.88 9.80
CA LEU A 105 -2.97 -9.65 10.88
C LEU A 105 -2.82 -8.98 12.25
N LYS A 106 -1.75 -8.23 12.47
CA LYS A 106 -1.55 -7.47 13.72
C LYS A 106 -2.39 -6.20 13.74
N SER A 107 -2.66 -5.60 12.59
CA SER A 107 -3.43 -4.36 12.47
C SER A 107 -4.93 -4.58 12.39
N VAL A 108 -5.39 -5.67 11.76
CA VAL A 108 -6.82 -5.93 11.52
C VAL A 108 -7.33 -7.07 12.41
N PRO A 109 -8.37 -6.85 13.23
CA PRO A 109 -8.96 -7.92 14.04
C PRO A 109 -9.55 -9.03 13.16
N LEU A 110 -9.25 -10.28 13.53
CA LEU A 110 -9.75 -11.47 12.85
C LEU A 110 -11.20 -11.76 13.25
N ASP A 111 -12.14 -11.09 12.59
CA ASP A 111 -13.58 -11.32 12.74
C ASP A 111 -14.23 -11.79 11.42
N PRO A 112 -15.46 -12.33 11.45
CA PRO A 112 -16.15 -12.79 10.24
C PRO A 112 -16.33 -11.73 9.15
N GLY A 113 -16.44 -10.44 9.52
CA GLY A 113 -16.57 -9.33 8.57
C GLY A 113 -15.26 -9.04 7.82
N ASN A 114 -14.13 -9.13 8.53
CA ASN A 114 -12.80 -8.93 7.97
C ASN A 114 -12.23 -10.17 7.26
N PHE A 115 -12.80 -11.36 7.48
CA PHE A 115 -12.31 -12.60 6.89
C PHE A 115 -12.32 -12.61 5.36
N SER A 116 -13.44 -12.22 4.75
CA SER A 116 -13.57 -12.18 3.28
C SER A 116 -12.56 -11.22 2.66
N LEU A 117 -12.31 -10.10 3.35
CA LEU A 117 -11.34 -9.08 2.95
C LEU A 117 -9.91 -9.65 2.97
N LEU A 118 -9.51 -10.23 4.09
CA LEU A 118 -8.18 -10.80 4.29
C LEU A 118 -7.96 -12.02 3.37
N SER A 119 -8.95 -12.91 3.22
CA SER A 119 -8.87 -14.06 2.31
C SER A 119 -8.60 -13.65 0.87
N ASN A 120 -9.27 -12.59 0.38
CA ASN A 120 -9.03 -12.07 -0.98
C ASN A 120 -7.62 -11.48 -1.13
N ILE A 121 -7.14 -10.77 -0.11
CA ILE A 121 -5.81 -10.18 -0.10
C ILE A 121 -4.72 -11.25 -0.15
N TYR A 122 -4.83 -12.30 0.67
CA TYR A 122 -3.86 -13.40 0.68
C TYR A 122 -3.91 -14.25 -0.59
N ALA A 123 -5.08 -14.45 -1.19
CA ALA A 123 -5.21 -15.10 -2.49
C ALA A 123 -4.45 -14.34 -3.59
N ARG A 124 -4.45 -12.99 -3.53
CA ARG A 124 -3.63 -12.15 -4.44
C ARG A 124 -2.13 -12.31 -4.21
N ALA A 125 -1.71 -12.62 -2.99
CA ALA A 125 -0.31 -12.88 -2.64
C ALA A 125 0.20 -14.27 -3.06
N GLY A 126 -0.71 -15.24 -3.29
CA GLY A 126 -0.33 -16.65 -3.48
C GLY A 126 0.02 -17.39 -2.19
N CYS A 127 -0.18 -16.76 -1.03
CA CYS A 127 0.12 -17.32 0.28
C CYS A 127 -1.02 -18.24 0.78
N TRP A 128 -1.31 -19.32 0.03
CA TRP A 128 -2.42 -20.25 0.31
C TRP A 128 -2.30 -20.97 1.66
N ILE A 129 -1.06 -21.23 2.09
CA ILE A 129 -0.76 -21.86 3.40
C ILE A 129 -1.21 -20.95 4.55
N ASP A 130 -1.02 -19.64 4.41
CA ASP A 130 -1.39 -18.70 5.45
C ASP A 130 -2.92 -18.44 5.45
N VAL A 131 -3.60 -18.53 4.30
CA VAL A 131 -5.08 -18.55 4.23
C VAL A 131 -5.67 -19.76 4.98
N ALA A 132 -5.05 -20.94 4.81
CA ALA A 132 -5.47 -22.16 5.49
C ALA A 132 -5.29 -22.04 7.03
N ASN A 133 -4.16 -21.48 7.48
CA ASN A 133 -3.92 -21.19 8.89
C ASN A 133 -4.93 -20.18 9.46
N MET A 134 -5.27 -19.14 8.68
CA MET A 134 -6.26 -18.15 9.07
C MET A 134 -7.66 -18.77 9.25
N ARG A 135 -8.08 -19.66 8.34
CA ARG A 135 -9.34 -20.42 8.45
C ARG A 135 -9.38 -21.27 9.73
N SER A 136 -8.26 -21.88 10.10
CA SER A 136 -8.16 -22.69 11.32
C SER A 136 -8.28 -21.82 12.58
N GLN A 137 -7.65 -20.64 12.62
CA GLN A 137 -7.74 -19.74 13.78
C GLN A 137 -9.16 -19.16 13.98
N MET A 138 -9.92 -18.95 12.91
CA MET A 138 -11.31 -18.49 13.02
C MET A 138 -12.27 -19.55 13.54
N LYS A 139 -12.09 -20.82 13.15
CA LYS A 139 -12.89 -21.93 13.71
C LYS A 139 -12.73 -22.06 15.22
N ILE A 140 -11.55 -21.72 15.75
CA ILE A 140 -11.26 -21.76 17.18
C ILE A 140 -11.92 -20.59 17.92
N LYS A 141 -12.02 -19.40 17.31
CA LYS A 141 -12.59 -18.21 17.95
C LYS A 141 -14.12 -18.05 17.79
N GLY A 142 -14.72 -18.67 16.76
CA GLY A 142 -16.17 -18.57 16.49
C GLY A 142 -17.02 -19.67 17.15
N GLY A 143 -16.41 -20.52 17.98
CA GLY A 143 -17.09 -21.59 18.71
C GLY A 143 -17.14 -21.31 20.21
N GLN A 144 -17.85 -20.25 20.61
CA GLN A 144 -18.39 -20.06 21.97
C GLN A 144 -19.76 -19.40 21.86
#